data_AF-A0A1F8FUG2-F1
#
_entry.id   AF-A0A1F8FUG2-F1
#
_cell.length_a   1.000
_cell.length_b   1.000
_cell.length_c   1.000
_cell.angle_alpha   90.00
_cell.angle_beta   90.00
_cell.angle_gamma   90.00
#
_symmetry.space_group_name_H-M   'P 1'
#
loop_
_entity.id
_entity.type
_entity.pdbx_description
1 polymer ?
#
loop_
_entity_poly.entity_id
_entity_poly.type
_entity_poly.pdbx_seq_one_letter_code
_entity_poly.pdbx_strand_id
1 'polypeptide(L)'
;MDIKELKKLIKNGGSAVILENGEPSFVVLGYETYKNLDSGGEEKDIKINHANSMRHIKADTDDYHNSNFSEATRGNLETEILEKFNKEIAAIKSQIESEEKNLIQTEDWPDF
;
A
#
# COMPACT_ATOMS: atom_id res chain seq x y z
N MET A 1 -5.39 23.85 -8.57
CA MET A 1 -6.10 22.75 -9.24
C MET A 1 -7.49 23.22 -9.63
N ASP A 2 -7.99 22.91 -10.83
CA ASP A 2 -9.35 23.26 -11.24
C ASP A 2 -10.36 22.29 -10.61
N ILE A 3 -11.50 22.83 -10.14
CA ILE A 3 -12.59 22.06 -9.56
C ILE A 3 -13.20 21.07 -10.57
N LYS A 4 -13.10 21.37 -11.88
CA LYS A 4 -13.55 20.47 -12.94
C LYS A 4 -12.68 19.21 -13.03
N GLU A 5 -11.36 19.36 -12.89
CA GLU A 5 -10.43 18.23 -12.89
C GLU A 5 -10.61 17.37 -11.64
N LEU A 6 -10.80 18.00 -10.48
CA LEU A 6 -11.08 17.29 -9.23
C LEU A 6 -12.38 16.47 -9.32
N LYS A 7 -13.44 17.04 -9.91
CA LYS A 7 -14.70 16.30 -10.16
C LYS A 7 -14.50 15.12 -11.11
N LYS A 8 -13.64 15.25 -12.12
CA LYS A 8 -13.34 14.16 -13.06
C LYS A 8 -12.57 13.02 -12.38
N LEU A 9 -11.63 13.34 -11.50
CA LEU A 9 -10.88 12.36 -10.71
C LEU A 9 -11.81 11.58 -9.77
N ILE A 10 -12.69 12.26 -9.04
CA ILE A 10 -13.63 11.59 -8.13
C ILE A 10 -14.62 10.71 -8.90
N LYS A 11 -15.13 11.16 -10.06
CA LYS A 11 -16.04 10.35 -10.88
C LYS A 11 -15.39 9.07 -11.43
N ASN A 12 -14.11 9.11 -11.75
CA ASN A 12 -13.40 7.99 -12.38
C ASN A 12 -12.68 7.09 -11.37
N GLY A 13 -12.23 7.64 -10.23
CA GLY A 13 -11.37 6.98 -9.25
C GLY A 13 -11.95 6.86 -7.84
N GLY A 14 -13.17 7.34 -7.60
CA GLY A 14 -13.88 7.18 -6.33
C GLY A 14 -13.47 8.17 -5.22
N SER A 15 -12.22 8.60 -5.18
CA SER A 15 -11.70 9.57 -4.19
C SER A 15 -10.52 10.39 -4.73
N ALA A 16 -10.22 11.50 -4.06
CA ALA A 16 -9.01 12.29 -4.28
C ALA A 16 -8.41 12.70 -2.94
N VAL A 17 -7.08 12.58 -2.80
CA VAL A 17 -6.34 13.00 -1.60
C VAL A 17 -5.61 14.31 -1.91
N ILE A 18 -5.80 15.30 -1.06
CA ILE A 18 -5.15 16.61 -1.15
C ILE A 18 -4.00 16.62 -0.14
N LEU A 19 -2.79 16.92 -0.64
CA LEU A 19 -1.58 17.02 0.17
C LEU A 19 -1.24 18.49 0.44
N GLU A 20 -0.80 18.80 1.65
CA GLU A 20 -0.17 20.06 2.03
C GLU A 20 1.25 19.77 2.52
N ASN A 21 2.25 20.44 1.94
CA ASN A 21 3.67 20.21 2.25
C ASN A 21 4.13 18.74 2.12
N GLY A 22 3.48 17.96 1.26
CA GLY A 22 3.78 16.54 1.07
C GLY A 22 3.04 15.60 2.03
N GLU A 23 2.26 16.13 2.97
CA GLU A 23 1.48 15.35 3.92
C GLU A 23 -0.01 15.35 3.57
N PRO A 24 -0.75 14.24 3.75
CA PRO A 24 -2.20 14.21 3.54
C PRO A 24 -2.92 15.16 4.48
N SER A 25 -3.70 16.09 3.90
CA SER A 25 -4.48 17.06 4.66
C SER A 25 -5.98 16.74 4.59
N PHE A 26 -6.53 16.54 3.37
CA PHE A 26 -7.95 16.24 3.18
C PHE A 26 -8.19 15.09 2.19
N VAL A 27 -9.28 14.35 2.40
CA VAL A 27 -9.81 13.38 1.43
C VAL A 27 -11.14 13.88 0.91
N VAL A 28 -11.28 13.93 -0.42
CA VAL A 28 -12.53 14.30 -1.09
C VAL A 28 -13.17 13.05 -1.67
N LEU A 29 -14.41 12.78 -1.25
CA LEU A 29 -15.19 11.61 -1.66
C LEU A 29 -16.44 12.04 -2.42
N GLY A 30 -16.95 11.14 -3.28
CA GLY A 30 -18.31 11.25 -3.78
C GLY A 30 -19.31 11.11 -2.63
N TYR A 31 -20.42 11.84 -2.68
CA TYR A 31 -21.43 11.85 -1.62
C TYR A 31 -21.99 10.44 -1.31
N GLU A 32 -22.30 9.65 -2.35
CA GLU A 32 -22.77 8.26 -2.18
C GLU A 32 -21.71 7.39 -1.50
N THR A 33 -20.44 7.56 -1.87
CA THR A 33 -19.31 6.85 -1.23
C THR A 33 -19.21 7.19 0.24
N TYR A 34 -19.28 8.48 0.60
CA TYR A 34 -19.28 8.93 1.99
C TYR A 34 -20.46 8.37 2.78
N LYS A 35 -21.67 8.44 2.22
CA LYS A 35 -22.89 7.94 2.86
C LYS A 35 -22.82 6.44 3.15
N ASN A 36 -22.26 5.66 2.22
CA ASN A 36 -22.12 4.21 2.40
C ASN A 36 -21.09 3.84 3.48
N LEU A 37 -20.04 4.65 3.67
CA LEU A 37 -19.05 4.46 4.74
C LEU A 37 -19.65 4.66 6.13
N ASP A 38 -20.46 5.71 6.31
CA ASP A 38 -21.10 6.04 7.59
C ASP A 38 -22.24 5.08 7.95
N SER A 39 -22.87 4.48 6.94
CA SER A 39 -24.02 3.59 7.12
C SER A 39 -23.65 2.14 7.49
N GLY A 40 -22.36 1.82 7.72
CA GLY A 40 -21.90 0.45 7.97
C GLY A 40 -22.22 -0.52 6.81
N GLY A 41 -22.39 0.02 5.59
CA GLY A 41 -22.86 -0.72 4.43
C GLY A 41 -21.76 -1.59 3.84
N GLU A 42 -22.11 -2.86 3.62
CA GLU A 42 -21.35 -3.97 3.02
C GLU A 42 -20.04 -3.56 2.31
N GLU A 43 -18.92 -4.08 2.83
CA GLU A 43 -17.57 -3.95 2.28
C GLU A 43 -17.58 -4.27 0.78
N LYS A 44 -17.63 -3.24 -0.07
CA LYS A 44 -17.43 -3.39 -1.51
C LYS A 44 -15.94 -3.35 -1.79
N ASP A 45 -15.37 -4.53 -2.03
CA ASP A 45 -14.01 -4.70 -2.52
C ASP A 45 -13.74 -3.75 -3.71
N ILE A 46 -12.90 -2.74 -3.49
CA ILE A 46 -12.42 -1.85 -4.54
C ILE A 46 -11.36 -2.63 -5.32
N LYS A 47 -11.76 -3.21 -6.46
CA LYS A 47 -10.82 -3.85 -7.39
C LYS A 47 -9.92 -2.78 -8.03
N ILE A 48 -8.73 -2.61 -7.47
CA ILE A 48 -7.68 -1.76 -8.05
C ILE A 48 -7.14 -2.48 -9.29
N ASN A 49 -7.55 -2.04 -10.48
CA ASN A 49 -6.92 -2.46 -11.73
C ASN A 49 -5.52 -1.82 -11.82
N HIS A 50 -4.51 -2.47 -11.23
CA HIS A 50 -3.14 -2.22 -11.61
C HIS A 50 -2.96 -2.73 -13.04
N ALA A 51 -3.08 -1.81 -14.01
CA ALA A 51 -2.65 -2.07 -15.38
C ALA A 51 -1.13 -2.30 -15.34
N ASN A 52 -0.73 -3.56 -15.17
CA ASN A 52 0.63 -4.00 -15.38
C ASN A 52 0.96 -3.72 -16.85
N SER A 53 1.65 -2.60 -17.10
CA SER A 53 2.40 -2.36 -18.32
C SER A 53 3.60 -3.31 -18.31
N MET A 54 3.34 -4.60 -18.54
CA MET A 54 4.40 -5.57 -18.81
C MET A 54 4.06 -6.29 -20.11
N ARG A 55 4.97 -6.08 -21.06
CA ARG A 55 4.95 -6.54 -22.45
C ARG A 55 4.53 -8.00 -22.55
N HIS A 56 3.43 -8.27 -23.25
CA HIS A 56 3.14 -9.61 -23.73
C HIS A 56 3.56 -9.77 -25.19
N ILE A 57 4.53 -10.65 -25.35
CA ILE A 57 4.90 -11.35 -26.58
C ILE A 57 3.62 -11.97 -27.16
N LYS A 58 3.41 -11.79 -28.47
CA LYS A 58 2.33 -12.40 -29.23
C LYS A 58 2.40 -13.93 -29.14
N ALA A 59 1.34 -14.56 -28.67
CA ALA A 59 0.98 -15.92 -29.02
C ALA A 59 -0.55 -16.01 -29.05
N ASP A 60 -1.07 -16.31 -30.24
CA ASP A 60 -2.44 -16.75 -30.47
C ASP A 60 -2.77 -17.92 -29.55
N THR A 61 -3.71 -17.74 -28.62
CA THR A 61 -4.63 -18.82 -28.22
C THR A 61 -5.85 -18.21 -27.54
N ASP A 62 -7.01 -18.42 -28.16
CA ASP A 62 -8.30 -18.33 -27.49
C ASP A 62 -8.29 -19.28 -26.29
N ASP A 63 -8.35 -18.76 -25.05
CA ASP A 63 -8.97 -19.53 -23.97
C ASP A 63 -9.33 -18.66 -22.76
N TYR A 64 -10.61 -18.77 -22.40
CA TYR A 64 -11.20 -18.24 -21.18
C TYR A 64 -10.65 -18.99 -19.96
N HIS A 65 -9.50 -18.57 -19.43
CA HIS A 65 -9.03 -19.06 -18.14
C HIS A 65 -9.63 -18.25 -16.99
N ASN A 66 -10.77 -18.76 -16.51
CA ASN A 66 -11.25 -18.61 -15.14
C ASN A 66 -10.12 -19.00 -14.16
N SER A 67 -9.36 -18.02 -13.66
CA SER A 67 -8.44 -18.22 -12.55
C SER A 67 -9.17 -18.01 -11.23
N ASN A 68 -9.91 -19.03 -10.81
CA ASN A 68 -10.10 -19.32 -9.40
C ASN A 68 -8.72 -19.66 -8.80
N PHE A 69 -7.87 -18.65 -8.64
CA PHE A 69 -6.70 -18.74 -7.76
C PHE A 69 -7.28 -18.80 -6.35
N SER A 70 -7.28 -20.02 -5.80
CA SER A 70 -7.94 -20.30 -4.54
C SER A 70 -7.47 -19.33 -3.47
N GLU A 71 -8.42 -18.81 -2.70
CA GLU A 71 -8.19 -17.89 -1.59
C GLU A 71 -7.15 -18.43 -0.59
N ALA A 72 -7.01 -19.76 -0.51
CA ALA A 72 -5.94 -20.45 0.19
C ALA A 72 -4.54 -20.10 -0.34
N THR A 73 -4.29 -20.05 -1.65
CA THR A 73 -2.96 -19.74 -2.20
C THR A 73 -2.60 -18.26 -1.98
N ARG A 74 -3.59 -17.36 -1.98
CA ARG A 74 -3.39 -15.95 -1.65
C ARG A 74 -3.11 -15.74 -0.16
N GLY A 75 -3.84 -16.42 0.72
CA GLY A 75 -3.58 -16.38 2.16
C GLY A 75 -2.19 -16.89 2.53
N ASN A 76 -1.71 -17.96 1.86
CA ASN A 76 -0.35 -18.46 2.05
C ASN A 76 0.73 -17.45 1.63
N LEU A 77 0.52 -16.75 0.51
CA LEU A 77 1.44 -15.71 0.04
C LEU A 77 1.46 -14.50 0.99
N GLU A 78 0.29 -14.08 1.47
CA GLU A 78 0.18 -12.99 2.44
C GLU A 78 0.88 -13.35 3.77
N THR A 79 0.74 -14.59 4.25
CA THR A 79 1.46 -15.04 5.45
C THR A 79 2.97 -15.09 5.25
N GLU A 80 3.45 -15.55 4.10
CA GLU A 80 4.90 -15.60 3.81
C GLU A 80 5.50 -14.20 3.74
N ILE A 81 4.78 -13.25 3.13
CA ILE A 81 5.19 -11.83 3.06
C ILE A 81 5.24 -11.22 4.48
N LEU A 82 4.24 -11.48 5.32
CA LEU A 82 4.21 -11.00 6.70
C LEU A 82 5.37 -11.57 7.54
N GLU A 83 5.67 -12.86 7.40
CA GLU A 83 6.83 -13.48 8.06
C GLU A 83 8.15 -12.85 7.62
N LYS A 84 8.30 -12.59 6.32
CA LYS A 84 9.48 -11.93 5.77
C LYS A 84 9.64 -10.51 6.33
N PHE A 85 8.56 -9.73 6.38
CA PHE A 85 8.59 -8.39 6.97
C PHE A 85 8.95 -8.42 8.46
N ASN A 86 8.36 -9.33 9.23
CA ASN A 86 8.67 -9.46 10.65
C ASN A 86 10.15 -9.82 10.89
N LYS A 87 10.72 -10.66 10.03
CA LYS A 87 12.15 -11.02 10.08
C LYS A 87 13.06 -9.83 9.73
N GLU A 88 12.70 -9.06 8.72
CA GLU A 88 13.43 -7.84 8.34
C GLU A 88 13.37 -6.78 9.45
N ILE A 89 12.20 -6.57 10.06
CA ILE A 89 12.04 -5.67 11.22
C ILE A 89 12.95 -6.10 12.38
N ALA A 90 13.00 -7.39 12.70
CA ALA A 90 13.86 -7.89 13.77
C ALA A 90 15.36 -7.69 13.45
N ALA A 91 15.78 -7.93 12.21
CA ALA A 91 17.15 -7.71 11.78
C ALA A 91 17.55 -6.23 11.87
N ILE A 92 16.68 -5.32 11.42
CA ILE A 92 16.90 -3.87 11.50
C ILE A 92 16.99 -3.42 12.95
N LYS A 93 16.10 -3.91 13.84
CA LYS A 93 16.18 -3.60 15.28
C LYS A 93 17.50 -4.05 15.89
N SER A 94 17.97 -5.26 15.56
CA SER A 94 19.25 -5.77 16.04
C SER A 94 20.43 -4.96 15.51
N GLN A 95 20.37 -4.50 14.25
CA GLN A 95 21.39 -3.64 13.67
C GLN A 95 21.44 -2.28 14.39
N ILE A 96 20.28 -1.65 14.60
CA ILE A 96 20.17 -0.37 15.34
C ILE A 96 20.76 -0.53 16.75
N GLU A 97 20.37 -1.57 17.50
CA GLU A 97 20.90 -1.79 18.85
C GLU A 97 22.43 -1.98 18.86
N SER A 98 22.99 -2.63 17.83
CA SER A 98 24.43 -2.79 17.69
C SER A 98 25.15 -1.48 17.36
N GLU A 99 24.54 -0.64 16.51
CA GLU A 99 25.07 0.67 16.15
C GLU A 99 25.01 1.64 17.33
N GLU A 100 23.92 1.64 18.10
CA GLU A 100 23.78 2.42 19.34
C GLU A 100 24.81 2.01 20.40
N LYS A 101 25.02 0.70 20.61
CA LYS A 101 26.06 0.22 21.55
C LYS A 101 27.46 0.61 21.11
N ASN A 102 27.72 0.64 19.80
CA ASN A 102 29.02 1.02 19.26
C ASN A 102 29.25 2.53 19.42
N LEU A 103 28.23 3.35 19.17
CA LEU A 103 28.27 4.80 19.40
C LEU A 103 28.53 5.14 20.88
N ILE A 104 27.87 4.44 21.81
CA ILE A 104 28.05 4.62 23.26
C ILE A 104 29.47 4.20 23.72
N GLN A 105 30.10 3.19 23.10
CA GLN A 105 31.49 2.79 23.43
C GLN A 105 32.54 3.76 22.91
N THR A 106 32.26 4.54 21.87
CA THR A 106 33.18 5.55 21.34
C THR A 106 33.13 6.90 22.07
N GLU A 107 32.21 7.10 23.02
CA GLU A 107 32.12 8.33 23.83
C GLU A 107 32.82 8.26 25.20
N ASP A 108 33.74 7.31 25.41
CA ASP A 108 34.72 7.43 26.50
C ASP A 108 35.77 8.49 26.11
N TRP A 109 35.40 9.77 26.27
CA TRP A 109 36.35 10.87 26.28
C TRP A 109 37.27 10.71 27.49
N PRO A 110 38.61 10.85 27.33
CA PRO A 110 39.49 10.85 28.49
C PRO A 110 39.20 12.11 29.31
N ASP A 111 38.87 11.90 30.60
CA ASP A 111 38.80 12.95 31.61
C ASP A 111 40.11 13.78 31.57
N PHE A 112 39.99 15.05 31.22
CA PHE A 112 41.05 16.06 31.37
C PHE A 112 40.51 17.25 32.17
#